data_AF-A0A2P7B555-F1
#
_entry.id   AF-A0A2P7B555-F1
#
_cell.length_a   1.000
_cell.length_b   1.000
_cell.length_c   1.000
_cell.angle_alpha   90.00
_cell.angle_beta   90.00
_cell.angle_gamma   90.00
#
_symmetry.space_group_name_H-M   'P 1'
#
loop_
_entity.id
_entity.type
_entity.pdbx_description
1 polymer ?
#
loop_
_entity_poly.entity_id
_entity_poly.type
_entity_poly.pdbx_seq_one_letter_code
_entity_poly.pdbx_strand_id
1 'polypeptide(L)'
;MIQNLSDKLTYSEDDWHVMEDAHIKACEILGLHPAYYEHKDRLARTIMSLFNKGTRDYQIIASLAAHRETIYQRVIEMPDNLMRKLECPTCGTFYLRRPYNVQNHTLIQCKSCARVLARWSELEAEFT
;
A
#
# COMPACT_ATOMS: atom_id res chain seq x y z
N MET A 1 -8.41 5.94 26.62
CA MET A 1 -6.96 5.95 26.38
C MET A 1 -6.72 6.16 24.89
N ILE A 2 -6.38 7.38 24.50
CA ILE A 2 -5.93 7.68 23.13
C ILE A 2 -4.45 7.29 23.11
N GLN A 3 -4.11 6.19 22.44
CA GLN A 3 -2.70 5.87 22.20
C GLN A 3 -2.15 6.91 21.22
N ASN A 4 -1.33 7.83 21.73
CA ASN A 4 -0.53 8.74 20.93
C ASN A 4 0.45 7.91 20.10
N LEU A 5 0.20 7.80 18.79
CA LEU A 5 1.09 7.19 17.80
C LEU A 5 2.41 7.95 17.60
N SER A 6 2.66 9.01 18.38
CA SER A 6 3.76 9.96 18.23
C SER A 6 4.97 9.67 19.12
N ASP A 7 4.95 8.66 19.98
CA ASP A 7 6.09 8.35 20.85
C ASP A 7 7.15 7.53 20.09
N LYS A 8 8.02 8.29 19.38
CA LYS A 8 9.39 7.96 18.95
C LYS A 8 9.57 6.78 17.99
N LEU A 9 9.19 6.97 16.73
CA LEU A 9 9.98 6.41 15.63
C LEU A 9 11.12 7.39 15.33
N THR A 10 12.18 7.35 16.13
CA THR A 10 13.44 8.02 15.75
C THR A 10 14.12 7.15 14.70
N TYR A 11 13.78 7.38 13.43
CA TYR A 11 14.51 6.79 12.32
C TYR A 11 15.98 7.21 12.39
N SER A 12 16.89 6.25 12.20
CA SER A 12 18.31 6.54 11.98
C SER A 12 18.52 7.23 10.62
N GLU A 13 19.71 7.77 10.38
CA GLU A 13 20.05 8.32 9.06
C GLU A 13 19.97 7.25 7.96
N ASP A 14 20.39 6.01 8.25
CA ASP A 14 20.26 4.88 7.33
C ASP A 14 18.79 4.55 7.02
N ASP A 15 17.92 4.59 8.03
CA ASP A 15 16.49 4.40 7.84
C ASP A 15 15.90 5.49 6.94
N TRP A 16 16.35 6.74 7.12
CA TRP A 16 15.97 7.87 6.27
C TRP A 16 16.44 7.68 4.84
N HIS A 17 17.68 7.25 4.61
CA HIS A 17 18.19 6.99 3.26
C HIS A 17 17.40 5.91 2.54
N VAL A 18 17.06 4.80 3.22
CA VAL A 18 16.20 3.77 2.62
C VAL A 18 14.84 4.32 2.20
N MET A 19 14.21 5.14 3.05
CA MET A 19 12.91 5.73 2.74
C MET A 19 12.99 6.83 1.66
N GLU A 20 14.06 7.61 1.64
CA GLU A 20 14.33 8.63 0.63
C GLU A 20 14.59 8.00 -0.74
N ASP A 21 15.47 7.00 -0.82
CA ASP A 21 15.76 6.24 -2.04
C ASP A 21 14.49 5.55 -2.56
N ALA A 22 13.68 4.99 -1.65
CA ALA A 22 12.39 4.42 -2.02
C ALA A 22 11.43 5.47 -2.59
N HIS A 23 11.44 6.69 -2.06
CA HIS A 23 10.59 7.78 -2.54
C HIS A 23 11.02 8.25 -3.94
N ILE A 24 12.31 8.52 -4.13
CA ILE A 24 12.87 8.88 -5.43
C ILE A 24 12.53 7.80 -6.45
N LYS A 25 12.78 6.53 -6.10
CA LYS A 25 12.51 5.41 -7.00
C LYS A 25 11.02 5.22 -7.31
N ALA A 26 10.14 5.45 -6.33
CA ALA A 26 8.70 5.38 -6.55
C ALA A 26 8.23 6.46 -7.54
N CYS A 27 8.75 7.69 -7.40
CA CYS A 27 8.47 8.76 -8.36
C CYS A 27 8.96 8.42 -9.77
N GLU A 28 10.17 7.86 -9.91
CA GLU A 28 10.68 7.38 -11.21
C GLU A 28 9.74 6.34 -11.85
N ILE A 29 9.27 5.36 -11.08
CA ILE A 29 8.35 4.32 -11.55
C ILE A 29 7.03 4.93 -12.04
N LEU A 30 6.57 5.99 -11.37
CA LEU A 30 5.36 6.71 -11.75
C LEU A 30 5.57 7.67 -12.93
N GLY A 31 6.82 7.87 -13.40
CA GLY A 31 7.14 8.87 -14.42
C GLY A 31 6.99 10.31 -13.91
N LEU A 32 7.17 10.52 -12.61
CA LEU A 32 6.95 11.79 -11.92
C LEU A 32 8.25 12.32 -11.31
N HIS A 33 8.35 13.64 -11.16
CA HIS A 33 9.47 14.26 -10.46
C HIS A 33 9.11 14.46 -8.97
N PRO A 34 9.94 13.99 -8.01
CA PRO A 34 9.62 14.04 -6.57
C PRO A 34 9.28 15.44 -6.05
N ALA A 35 9.99 16.47 -6.53
CA ALA A 35 9.80 17.85 -6.08
C ALA A 35 8.43 18.46 -6.43
N TYR A 36 7.81 17.97 -7.51
CA TYR A 36 6.60 18.56 -8.08
C TYR A 36 5.39 17.62 -7.99
N TYR A 37 5.55 16.47 -7.35
CA TYR A 37 4.45 15.54 -7.24
C TYR A 37 3.39 16.04 -6.25
N GLU A 38 2.18 16.26 -6.74
CA GLU A 38 1.05 16.78 -5.96
C GLU A 38 0.73 15.90 -4.73
N HIS A 39 0.95 14.59 -4.81
CA HIS A 39 0.65 13.65 -3.72
C HIS A 39 1.88 13.13 -2.98
N LYS A 40 3.00 13.86 -3.02
CA LYS A 40 4.26 13.49 -2.35
C LYS A 40 4.10 13.11 -0.87
N ASP A 41 3.23 13.80 -0.13
CA ASP A 41 3.00 13.52 1.29
C ASP A 41 2.31 12.17 1.52
N ARG A 42 1.34 11.80 0.67
CA ARG A 42 0.67 10.50 0.71
C ARG A 42 1.64 9.38 0.35
N LEU A 43 2.44 9.60 -0.68
CA LEU A 43 3.46 8.65 -1.12
C LEU A 43 4.50 8.40 -0.01
N ALA A 44 5.00 9.48 0.62
CA ALA A 44 5.92 9.39 1.76
C ALA A 44 5.33 8.61 2.95
N ARG A 45 4.06 8.87 3.32
CA ARG A 45 3.37 8.11 4.39
C ARG A 45 3.25 6.62 4.05
N THR A 46 3.01 6.30 2.78
CA THR A 46 2.96 4.91 2.30
C THR A 46 4.31 4.23 2.47
N ILE A 47 5.38 4.90 2.07
CA ILE A 47 6.77 4.42 2.21
C ILE A 47 7.11 4.17 3.69
N MET A 48 6.84 5.15 4.56
CA MET A 48 7.04 5.00 6.00
C MET A 48 6.23 3.83 6.57
N SER A 49 4.99 3.62 6.11
CA SER A 49 4.16 2.49 6.56
C SER A 49 4.75 1.14 6.13
N LEU A 50 5.21 1.01 4.88
CA LEU A 50 5.86 -0.20 4.37
C LEU A 50 7.17 -0.50 5.11
N PHE A 51 7.93 0.54 5.42
CA PHE A 51 9.15 0.46 6.22
C PHE A 51 8.89 -0.02 7.64
N ASN A 52 7.89 0.58 8.31
CA ASN A 52 7.48 0.20 9.66
C ASN A 52 6.90 -1.21 9.76
N LYS A 53 6.44 -1.79 8.65
CA LYS A 53 6.04 -3.20 8.56
C LYS A 53 7.22 -4.17 8.43
N GLY A 54 8.45 -3.67 8.42
CA GLY A 54 9.69 -4.48 8.37
C GLY A 54 10.31 -4.61 6.98
N THR A 55 9.74 -3.98 5.95
CA THR A 55 10.38 -3.94 4.63
C THR A 55 11.58 -3.00 4.69
N ARG A 56 12.77 -3.47 4.31
CA ARG A 56 14.01 -2.67 4.34
C ARG A 56 14.65 -2.46 2.97
N ASP A 57 14.22 -3.20 1.96
CA ASP A 57 14.70 -3.06 0.59
C ASP A 57 13.95 -1.89 -0.09
N TYR A 58 14.70 -0.84 -0.46
CA TYR A 58 14.12 0.37 -1.03
C TYR A 58 13.44 0.13 -2.39
N GLN A 59 13.91 -0.83 -3.20
CA GLN A 59 13.32 -1.15 -4.49
C GLN A 59 11.97 -1.84 -4.32
N ILE A 60 11.85 -2.73 -3.34
CA ILE A 60 10.59 -3.36 -2.97
C ILE A 60 9.61 -2.32 -2.42
N ILE A 61 10.06 -1.45 -1.51
CA ILE A 61 9.23 -0.38 -0.95
C ILE A 61 8.74 0.55 -2.06
N ALA A 62 9.63 1.00 -2.95
CA ALA A 62 9.30 1.88 -4.07
C ALA A 62 8.27 1.26 -5.02
N SER A 63 8.47 -0.01 -5.39
CA SER A 63 7.57 -0.72 -6.30
C SER A 63 6.18 -0.90 -5.70
N LEU A 64 6.11 -1.27 -4.42
CA LEU A 64 4.83 -1.37 -3.70
C LEU A 64 4.17 0.00 -3.61
N ALA A 65 4.89 1.04 -3.18
CA ALA A 65 4.39 2.40 -3.03
C ALA A 65 3.86 2.99 -4.34
N ALA A 66 4.61 2.88 -5.44
CA ALA A 66 4.17 3.33 -6.77
C ALA A 66 2.93 2.56 -7.25
N HIS A 67 2.87 1.25 -6.99
CA HIS A 67 1.69 0.46 -7.30
C HIS A 67 0.46 0.94 -6.52
N ARG A 68 0.62 1.26 -5.22
CA ARG A 68 -0.44 1.87 -4.40
C ARG A 68 -0.92 3.17 -5.00
N GLU A 69 0.02 4.02 -5.38
CA GLU A 69 -0.27 5.36 -5.87
C GLU A 69 -1.05 5.34 -7.19
N THR A 70 -0.69 4.41 -8.09
CA THR A 70 -1.43 4.16 -9.33
C THR A 70 -2.88 3.73 -9.06
N ILE A 71 -3.10 3.01 -7.96
CA ILE A 71 -4.43 2.56 -7.53
C ILE A 71 -5.22 3.74 -6.98
N TYR A 72 -4.63 4.53 -6.10
CA TYR A 72 -5.24 5.77 -5.59
C TYR A 72 -5.65 6.71 -6.72
N GLN A 73 -4.83 6.86 -7.77
CA GLN A 73 -5.16 7.70 -8.94
C GLN A 73 -6.31 7.14 -9.80
N ARG A 74 -6.52 5.83 -9.80
CA ARG A 74 -7.58 5.19 -10.60
C ARG A 74 -8.92 5.11 -9.87
N VAL A 75 -8.90 5.19 -8.54
CA VAL A 75 -10.09 5.09 -7.71
C VAL A 75 -10.34 6.44 -7.04
N ILE A 76 -10.77 7.41 -7.85
CA ILE A 76 -10.94 8.83 -7.48
C ILE A 76 -11.94 9.04 -6.32
N GLU A 77 -12.74 8.03 -5.95
CA GLU A 77 -13.81 8.16 -4.95
C GLU A 77 -13.87 7.04 -3.87
N MET A 78 -12.89 6.12 -3.78
CA MET A 78 -12.92 5.13 -2.68
C MET A 78 -12.36 5.72 -1.38
N PRO A 79 -13.12 5.66 -0.27
CA PRO A 79 -12.62 6.12 1.01
C PRO A 79 -11.48 5.21 1.51
N ASP A 80 -10.50 5.80 2.19
CA ASP A 80 -9.24 5.15 2.61
C ASP A 80 -9.45 3.85 3.41
N ASN A 81 -10.54 3.77 4.17
CA ASN A 81 -10.91 2.58 4.94
C ASN A 81 -11.16 1.38 4.02
N LEU A 82 -11.82 1.59 2.88
CA LEU A 82 -12.11 0.53 1.93
C LEU A 82 -10.86 0.15 1.12
N MET A 83 -9.99 1.12 0.81
CA MET A 83 -8.69 0.82 0.20
C MET A 83 -7.81 -0.04 1.09
N ARG A 84 -7.67 0.30 2.38
CA ARG A 84 -6.89 -0.51 3.33
C ARG A 84 -7.38 -1.96 3.44
N LYS A 85 -8.68 -2.20 3.26
CA LYS A 85 -9.23 -3.57 3.24
C LYS A 85 -8.87 -4.36 1.99
N LEU A 86 -8.63 -3.67 0.87
CA LEU A 86 -8.12 -4.28 -0.34
C LEU A 86 -6.60 -4.49 -0.32
N GLU A 87 -5.90 -4.06 0.72
CA GLU A 87 -4.46 -4.23 0.90
C GLU A 87 -4.15 -5.56 1.60
N CYS A 88 -3.18 -6.33 1.08
CA CYS A 88 -2.63 -7.47 1.79
C CYS A 88 -2.02 -7.02 3.14
N PRO A 89 -2.45 -7.57 4.29
CA PRO A 89 -1.82 -7.23 5.56
C PRO A 89 -0.36 -7.74 5.66
N THR A 90 0.03 -8.71 4.82
CA THR A 90 1.37 -9.32 4.86
C THR A 90 2.37 -8.62 3.96
N CYS A 91 2.06 -8.45 2.68
CA CYS A 91 3.00 -7.93 1.69
C CYS A 91 2.54 -6.60 1.08
N GLY A 92 1.40 -6.07 1.52
CA GLY A 92 0.94 -4.77 1.07
C GLY A 92 0.42 -4.69 -0.37
N THR A 93 0.27 -5.81 -1.08
CA THR A 93 -0.29 -5.84 -2.45
C THR A 93 -1.78 -5.59 -2.44
N PHE A 94 -2.27 -4.78 -3.37
CA PHE A 94 -3.71 -4.51 -3.53
C PHE A 94 -4.38 -5.46 -4.52
N TYR A 95 -5.63 -5.84 -4.22
CA TYR A 95 -6.42 -6.75 -5.04
C TYR A 95 -7.47 -5.99 -5.85
N LEU A 96 -7.04 -5.22 -6.85
CA LEU A 96 -7.98 -4.48 -7.71
C LEU A 96 -8.58 -5.30 -8.86
N ARG A 97 -8.14 -6.53 -9.09
CA ARG A 97 -8.64 -7.30 -10.24
C ARG A 97 -9.84 -8.12 -9.82
N ARG A 98 -11.04 -7.70 -10.25
CA ARG A 98 -12.26 -8.53 -10.17
C ARG A 98 -11.97 -9.87 -10.88
N PRO A 99 -11.95 -11.00 -10.16
CA PRO A 99 -11.72 -12.28 -10.81
C PRO A 99 -12.96 -12.65 -11.63
N TYR A 100 -12.76 -13.34 -12.76
CA TYR A 100 -13.88 -13.85 -13.56
C TYR A 100 -14.44 -15.11 -12.89
N ASN A 101 -15.77 -15.27 -12.89
CA ASN A 101 -16.49 -16.42 -12.32
C ASN A 101 -16.27 -16.65 -10.82
N VAL A 102 -16.09 -15.59 -10.03
CA VAL A 102 -16.12 -15.68 -8.56
C VAL A 102 -17.49 -16.13 -8.07
N GLN A 103 -17.48 -17.07 -7.14
CA GLN A 103 -18.64 -17.51 -6.37
C GLN A 103 -18.47 -17.04 -4.92
N ASN A 104 -19.55 -17.04 -4.14
CA ASN A 104 -19.53 -16.57 -2.75
C ASN A 104 -18.46 -17.25 -1.88
N HIS A 105 -18.17 -18.53 -2.16
CA HIS A 105 -17.18 -19.31 -1.41
C HIS A 105 -15.75 -19.21 -1.97
N THR A 106 -15.53 -18.48 -3.07
CA THR A 106 -14.21 -18.32 -3.68
C THR A 106 -13.28 -17.61 -2.69
N LEU A 107 -12.10 -18.21 -2.46
CA LEU A 107 -11.08 -17.63 -1.61
C LEU A 107 -10.34 -16.54 -2.36
N ILE A 108 -10.23 -15.37 -1.74
CA ILE A 108 -9.41 -14.27 -2.24
C ILE A 108 -8.02 -14.46 -1.65
N GLN A 109 -7.05 -14.67 -2.54
CA GLN A 109 -5.66 -14.89 -2.19
C GLN A 109 -4.79 -13.73 -2.64
N CYS A 110 -3.71 -13.52 -1.90
CA CYS A 110 -2.71 -12.56 -2.30
C CYS A 110 -2.02 -12.98 -3.59
N LYS A 111 -2.08 -12.16 -4.65
CA LYS A 111 -1.33 -12.46 -5.89
C LYS A 111 0.18 -12.54 -5.66
N SER A 112 0.71 -11.78 -4.69
CA SER A 112 2.16 -11.70 -4.45
C SER A 112 2.67 -12.73 -3.43
N CYS A 113 1.90 -13.06 -2.40
CA CYS A 113 2.34 -13.99 -1.35
C CYS A 113 1.42 -15.19 -1.10
N ALA A 114 0.43 -15.41 -1.97
CA ALA A 114 -0.56 -16.50 -1.93
C ALA A 114 -1.42 -16.62 -0.65
N ARG A 115 -1.21 -15.76 0.35
CA ARG A 115 -1.99 -15.74 1.60
C ARG A 115 -3.49 -15.62 1.30
N VAL A 116 -4.29 -16.49 1.91
CA VAL A 116 -5.75 -16.36 1.92
C VAL A 116 -6.13 -15.17 2.81
N LEU A 117 -6.97 -14.28 2.29
CA LEU A 117 -7.32 -13.01 2.92
C LEU A 117 -8.75 -13.03 3.45
N ALA A 118 -9.68 -13.51 2.64
CA ALA A 118 -11.11 -13.56 2.91
C ALA A 118 -11.82 -14.43 1.88
N ARG A 119 -13.11 -14.70 2.09
CA ARG A 119 -14.03 -15.20 1.05
C ARG A 119 -14.61 -14.04 0.23
N TRP A 120 -14.97 -14.28 -1.03
CA TRP A 120 -15.61 -13.24 -1.86
C TRP A 120 -16.87 -12.67 -1.21
N SER A 121 -17.73 -13.50 -0.61
CA SER A 121 -18.95 -13.01 0.05
C SER A 121 -18.69 -12.03 1.20
N GLU A 122 -17.60 -12.22 1.92
CA GLU A 122 -17.19 -11.33 3.02
C GLU A 122 -16.71 -9.98 2.48
N LEU A 123 -15.99 -10.00 1.36
CA LEU A 123 -15.52 -8.78 0.69
C LEU A 123 -16.68 -8.02 0.00
N GLU A 124 -17.58 -8.76 -0.66
CA GLU A 124 -18.73 -8.20 -1.38
C GLU A 124 -19.73 -7.50 -0.46
N ALA A 125 -19.99 -8.09 0.71
CA ALA A 125 -20.86 -7.49 1.74
C ALA A 125 -20.34 -6.14 2.26
N GLU A 126 -19.06 -5.84 2.08
CA GLU A 126 -18.46 -4.57 2.52
C GLU A 126 -18.46 -3.49 1.43
N PHE A 127 -18.79 -3.84 0.18
CA PHE A 127 -18.99 -2.89 -0.92
C PHE A 127 -20.43 -2.41 -1.06
N THR A 128 -21.36 -2.95 -0.27
CA THR A 128 -22.82 -2.66 -0.30
C THR A 128 -23.21 -1.84 0.91
#